data_AF-A0A8R2F7L5-F1
#
_entry.id   AF-A0A8R2F7L5-F1
#
_cell.length_a   1.000
_cell.length_b   1.000
_cell.length_c   1.000
_cell.angle_alpha   90.00
_cell.angle_beta   90.00
_cell.angle_gamma   90.00
#
_symmetry.space_group_name_H-M   'P 1'
#
loop_
_entity.id
_entity.type
_entity.pdbx_description
1 polymer ?
#
loop_
_entity_poly.entity_id
_entity_poly.type
_entity_poly.pdbx_seq_one_letter_code
_entity_poly.pdbx_strand_id
1 'polypeptide(L)'
;MLSLYRTGACQNLTDVLVIYGIHIAALQKIRWSGNGQLKVEKYIIYFSRMEERNRFGSGFAVHESLEPCIIEFNPVSERIAVLRVDTQPLNIVLVCTHQQKQGMGTSRMRSTSNWHTLMNNWQGI
;
A
#
# COMPACT_ATOMS: atom_id res chain seq x y z
N MET A 1 -2.00 -20.14 -9.17
CA MET A 1 -1.41 -18.97 -8.48
C MET A 1 -2.53 -18.00 -8.13
N LEU A 2 -2.81 -17.76 -6.85
CA LEU A 2 -3.85 -16.80 -6.42
C LEU A 2 -3.28 -15.37 -6.57
N SER A 3 -4.03 -14.54 -7.29
CA SER A 3 -3.73 -13.13 -7.56
C SER A 3 -5.03 -12.35 -7.38
N LEU A 4 -4.93 -11.16 -6.81
CA LEU A 4 -6.05 -10.22 -6.71
C LEU A 4 -6.57 -9.81 -8.09
N TYR A 5 -5.83 -10.07 -9.18
CA TYR A 5 -6.16 -9.63 -10.53
C TYR A 5 -7.43 -10.29 -11.09
N ARG A 6 -7.85 -11.43 -10.52
CA ARG A 6 -9.12 -12.04 -10.92
C ARG A 6 -10.26 -11.14 -10.46
N THR A 7 -11.16 -10.77 -11.37
CA THR A 7 -12.32 -9.91 -11.08
C THR A 7 -13.07 -10.33 -9.81
N GLY A 8 -13.29 -11.65 -9.61
CA GLY A 8 -13.94 -12.17 -8.40
C GLY A 8 -13.11 -12.04 -7.11
N ALA A 9 -11.78 -11.96 -7.18
CA ALA A 9 -10.93 -11.75 -6.01
C ALA A 9 -10.96 -10.29 -5.52
N CYS A 10 -10.99 -9.34 -6.46
CA CYS A 10 -11.23 -7.92 -6.14
C CYS A 10 -12.59 -7.71 -5.50
N GLN A 11 -13.64 -8.32 -6.06
CA GLN A 11 -14.99 -8.22 -5.51
C GLN A 11 -15.08 -8.78 -4.08
N ASN A 12 -14.52 -9.98 -3.86
CA ASN A 12 -14.49 -10.58 -2.53
C ASN A 12 -13.72 -9.70 -1.53
N LEU A 13 -12.65 -9.03 -1.96
CA LEU A 13 -11.93 -8.08 -1.12
C LEU A 13 -12.84 -6.90 -0.74
N THR A 14 -13.49 -6.26 -1.71
CA THR A 14 -14.36 -5.10 -1.44
C THR A 14 -15.54 -5.49 -0.55
N ASP A 15 -16.14 -6.67 -0.75
CA ASP A 15 -17.25 -7.15 0.06
C ASP A 15 -16.83 -7.33 1.53
N VAL A 16 -15.65 -7.92 1.78
CA VAL A 16 -15.09 -8.05 3.13
C VAL A 16 -14.83 -6.68 3.76
N LEU A 17 -14.26 -5.73 3.01
CA LEU A 17 -14.00 -4.38 3.53
C LEU A 17 -15.29 -3.66 3.91
N VAL A 18 -16.36 -3.82 3.11
CA VAL A 18 -17.70 -3.27 3.42
C VAL A 18 -18.27 -3.92 4.68
N ILE A 19 -18.23 -5.25 4.78
CA ILE A 19 -18.77 -6.00 5.94
C ILE A 19 -18.14 -5.52 7.26
N TYR A 20 -16.83 -5.25 7.25
CA TYR A 20 -16.10 -4.79 8.43
C TYR A 20 -16.05 -3.25 8.58
N GLY A 21 -16.66 -2.48 7.67
CA GLY A 21 -16.62 -1.01 7.72
C GLY A 21 -15.20 -0.43 7.56
N ILE A 22 -14.30 -1.14 6.88
CA ILE A 22 -12.90 -0.72 6.69
C ILE A 22 -12.82 0.26 5.53
N HIS A 23 -12.43 1.50 5.82
CA HIS A 23 -12.32 2.56 4.81
C HIS A 23 -10.95 2.63 4.15
N ILE A 24 -9.89 2.24 4.84
CA ILE A 24 -8.54 2.13 4.26
C ILE A 24 -7.93 0.80 4.72
N ALA A 25 -7.44 0.00 3.77
CA ALA A 25 -6.76 -1.25 4.05
C ALA A 25 -5.42 -1.33 3.32
N ALA A 26 -4.36 -1.64 4.06
CA ALA A 26 -3.06 -1.96 3.47
C ALA A 26 -3.08 -3.35 2.83
N LEU A 27 -2.68 -3.44 1.56
CA LEU A 27 -2.69 -4.67 0.79
C LEU A 27 -1.26 -5.13 0.50
N GLN A 28 -1.01 -6.42 0.72
CA GLN A 28 0.28 -7.05 0.45
C GLN A 28 0.14 -8.21 -0.54
N LYS A 29 1.20 -8.46 -1.31
CA LYS A 29 1.29 -9.54 -2.31
C LYS A 29 0.18 -9.48 -3.35
N ILE A 30 -0.16 -8.27 -3.79
CA ILE A 30 -1.20 -8.02 -4.80
C ILE A 30 -0.85 -8.72 -6.14
N ARG A 31 0.46 -8.76 -6.49
CA ARG A 31 1.01 -9.42 -7.68
C ARG A 31 0.43 -8.90 -9.00
N TRP A 32 0.12 -7.60 -9.07
CA TRP A 32 -0.30 -6.95 -10.32
C TRP A 32 0.90 -6.44 -11.10
N SER A 33 0.71 -6.13 -12.39
CA SER A 33 1.75 -5.56 -13.25
C SER A 33 1.69 -4.03 -13.24
N GLY A 34 2.85 -3.38 -13.17
CA GLY A 34 2.96 -1.92 -13.16
C GLY A 34 2.49 -1.26 -11.87
N ASN A 35 2.36 0.07 -11.95
CA ASN A 35 1.85 0.94 -10.89
C ASN A 35 0.60 1.65 -11.39
N GLY A 36 -0.38 1.86 -10.51
CA GLY A 36 -1.58 2.57 -10.89
C GLY A 36 -2.69 2.46 -9.86
N GLN A 37 -3.90 2.73 -10.33
CA GLN A 37 -5.13 2.63 -9.54
C GLN A 37 -6.20 1.85 -10.31
N LEU A 38 -7.00 1.10 -9.57
CA LEU A 38 -8.15 0.37 -10.12
C LEU A 38 -9.37 0.66 -9.26
N LYS A 39 -10.43 1.19 -9.86
CA LYS A 39 -11.72 1.33 -9.19
C LYS A 39 -12.48 0.00 -9.23
N VAL A 40 -12.92 -0.48 -8.08
CA VAL A 40 -13.72 -1.69 -7.90
C VAL A 40 -14.83 -1.33 -6.92
N GLU A 41 -16.07 -1.34 -7.39
CA GLU A 41 -17.22 -0.92 -6.59
C GLU A 41 -16.98 0.45 -5.91
N LYS A 42 -17.09 0.48 -4.58
CA LYS A 42 -16.89 1.66 -3.72
C LYS A 42 -15.44 1.89 -3.30
N TYR A 43 -14.47 1.18 -3.88
CA TYR A 43 -13.07 1.28 -3.50
C TYR A 43 -12.18 1.63 -4.70
N ILE A 44 -11.13 2.40 -4.43
CA ILE A 44 -9.99 2.58 -5.30
C ILE A 44 -8.83 1.79 -4.71
N ILE A 45 -8.30 0.85 -5.50
CA ILE A 45 -7.11 0.09 -5.16
C ILE A 45 -5.91 0.78 -5.79
N TYR A 46 -5.09 1.44 -4.97
CA TYR A 46 -3.77 1.92 -5.35
C TYR A 46 -2.78 0.76 -5.27
N PHE A 47 -2.04 0.50 -6.33
CA PHE A 47 -1.12 -0.63 -6.39
C PHE A 47 0.20 -0.27 -7.05
N SER A 48 1.23 -0.99 -6.64
CA SER A 48 2.54 -0.94 -7.27
C SER A 48 3.17 -2.31 -7.42
N ARG A 49 4.01 -2.42 -8.45
CA ARG A 49 4.91 -3.53 -8.69
C ARG A 49 6.21 -2.97 -9.23
N MET A 50 7.32 -3.26 -8.57
CA MET A 50 8.64 -3.02 -9.16
C MET A 50 9.07 -4.23 -9.98
N GLU A 51 9.72 -3.97 -11.11
CA GLU A 51 9.91 -4.94 -12.19
C GLU A 51 10.84 -6.11 -11.85
N GLU A 52 11.76 -5.95 -10.89
CA GLU A 52 12.88 -6.87 -10.74
C GLU A 52 12.51 -8.23 -10.13
N ARG A 53 11.40 -8.34 -9.37
CA ARG A 53 10.96 -9.63 -8.81
C ARG A 53 9.44 -9.76 -8.81
N ASN A 54 8.90 -10.59 -9.71
CA ASN A 54 7.48 -11.00 -9.85
C ASN A 54 6.79 -11.61 -8.59
N ARG A 55 7.37 -11.46 -7.40
CA ARG A 55 6.92 -12.09 -6.16
C ARG A 55 6.31 -11.09 -5.17
N PHE A 56 6.48 -9.80 -5.39
CA PHE A 56 6.10 -8.74 -4.46
C PHE A 56 5.15 -7.71 -5.11
N GLY A 57 4.47 -6.94 -4.26
CA GLY A 57 3.49 -5.94 -4.66
C GLY A 57 2.70 -5.48 -3.45
N SER A 58 2.55 -4.17 -3.29
CA SER A 58 1.88 -3.55 -2.15
C SER A 58 0.96 -2.43 -2.62
N GLY A 59 0.04 -2.03 -1.76
CA GLY A 59 -0.94 -1.05 -2.13
C GLY A 59 -1.91 -0.74 -1.00
N PHE A 60 -2.94 0.02 -1.33
CA PHE A 60 -4.03 0.33 -0.41
C PHE A 60 -5.35 0.20 -1.15
N ALA A 61 -6.35 -0.39 -0.49
CA ALA A 61 -7.74 -0.17 -0.87
C ALA A 61 -8.26 1.02 -0.06
N VAL A 62 -8.83 2.01 -0.73
CA VAL A 62 -9.39 3.21 -0.14
C VAL A 62 -10.85 3.31 -0.55
N HIS A 63 -11.76 3.44 0.40
CA HIS A 63 -13.17 3.67 0.13
C HIS A 63 -13.34 5.04 -0.56
N GLU A 64 -14.20 5.12 -1.57
CA GLU A 64 -14.36 6.29 -2.43
C GLU A 64 -14.74 7.56 -1.67
N SER A 65 -15.37 7.43 -0.50
CA SER A 65 -15.66 8.57 0.39
C SER A 65 -14.40 9.28 0.91
N LEU A 66 -13.25 8.60 0.92
CA LEU A 66 -11.96 9.15 1.33
C LEU A 66 -11.03 9.45 0.15
N GLU A 67 -11.44 9.15 -1.08
CA GLU A 67 -10.67 9.48 -2.29
C GLU A 67 -10.28 10.97 -2.35
N PRO A 68 -11.19 11.93 -2.04
CA PRO A 68 -10.83 13.36 -2.06
C PRO A 68 -9.79 13.75 -1.01
N CYS A 69 -9.62 12.92 0.03
CA CYS A 69 -8.63 13.14 1.08
C CYS A 69 -7.27 12.51 0.74
N ILE A 70 -7.14 11.72 -0.33
CA ILE A 70 -5.86 11.13 -0.69
C ILE A 70 -4.99 12.19 -1.39
N ILE A 71 -3.89 12.56 -0.74
CA ILE A 71 -2.90 13.50 -1.30
C ILE A 71 -2.01 12.76 -2.30
N GLU A 72 -1.44 11.62 -1.88
CA GLU A 72 -0.53 10.86 -2.72
C GLU A 72 -0.49 9.39 -2.32
N PHE A 73 -0.26 8.54 -3.32
CA PHE A 73 0.23 7.17 -3.14
C PHE A 73 1.65 7.10 -3.68
N ASN A 74 2.61 6.75 -2.81
CA ASN A 74 4.02 6.66 -3.16
C ASN A 74 4.57 5.24 -2.92
N PRO A 75 4.84 4.48 -4.00
CA PRO A 75 5.45 3.16 -3.89
C PRO A 75 6.97 3.27 -3.74
N VAL A 76 7.43 3.45 -2.49
CA VAL A 76 8.84 3.67 -2.14
C VAL A 76 9.75 2.50 -2.56
N SER A 77 9.30 1.26 -2.44
CA SER A 77 10.04 0.06 -2.89
C SER A 77 9.12 -1.16 -3.07
N GLU A 78 9.67 -2.31 -3.49
CA GLU A 78 8.94 -3.60 -3.53
C GLU A 78 8.24 -4.00 -2.22
N ARG A 79 8.66 -3.42 -1.09
CA ARG A 79 8.17 -3.79 0.24
C ARG A 79 7.51 -2.65 0.99
N ILE A 80 7.63 -1.42 0.53
CA ILE A 80 7.17 -0.25 1.25
C ILE A 80 6.31 0.58 0.30
N ALA A 81 5.05 0.77 0.67
CA ALA A 81 4.15 1.71 0.03
C ALA A 81 3.61 2.69 1.07
N VAL A 82 3.49 3.95 0.67
CA VAL A 82 3.05 5.04 1.54
C VAL A 82 1.79 5.66 0.95
N LEU A 83 0.81 5.95 1.81
CA LEU A 83 -0.40 6.70 1.46
C LEU A 83 -0.48 7.92 2.37
N ARG A 84 -0.51 9.11 1.77
CA ARG A 84 -0.77 10.37 2.49
C ARG A 84 -2.25 10.69 2.41
N VAL A 85 -2.84 10.97 3.57
CA VAL A 85 -4.24 11.34 3.71
C VAL A 85 -4.30 12.71 4.36
N ASP A 86 -4.95 13.66 3.69
CA ASP A 86 -5.34 14.94 4.23
C ASP A 86 -6.49 14.73 5.21
N THR A 87 -6.24 14.99 6.48
CA THR A 87 -7.23 14.86 7.54
C THR A 87 -7.12 16.05 8.49
N GLN A 88 -8.23 16.38 9.15
CA GLN A 88 -8.28 17.45 10.14
C GLN A 88 -8.38 16.83 11.55
N PRO A 89 -7.61 17.32 12.53
CA PRO A 89 -6.72 18.50 12.48
C PRO A 89 -5.29 18.23 11.98
N LEU A 90 -4.95 16.99 11.62
CA LEU A 90 -3.58 16.59 11.26
C LEU A 90 -3.58 15.63 10.09
N ASN A 91 -2.60 15.76 9.20
CA ASN A 91 -2.41 14.83 8.09
C ASN A 91 -1.89 13.48 8.59
N ILE A 92 -2.42 12.40 8.01
CA ILE A 92 -2.05 11.03 8.35
C ILE A 92 -1.19 10.44 7.23
N VAL A 93 -0.12 9.75 7.61
CA VAL A 93 0.70 8.95 6.70
C VAL A 93 0.59 7.49 7.08
N LEU A 94 0.08 6.67 6.17
CA LEU A 94 -0.01 5.22 6.33
C LEU A 94 1.12 4.55 5.58
N VAL A 95 1.83 3.64 6.26
CA VAL A 95 2.97 2.91 5.69
C VAL A 95 2.65 1.42 5.67
N CYS A 96 2.55 0.84 4.48
CA CYS A 96 2.40 -0.59 4.29
C CYS A 96 3.79 -1.21 4.08
N THR A 97 4.21 -2.09 5.00
CA THR A 97 5.50 -2.79 4.90
C THR A 97 5.35 -4.30 4.77
N HIS A 98 6.05 -4.92 3.83
CA HIS A 98 6.13 -6.37 3.71
C HIS A 98 7.39 -6.91 4.41
N GLN A 99 7.21 -7.68 5.49
CA GLN A 99 8.31 -8.30 6.20
C GLN A 99 8.79 -9.56 5.46
N GLN A 100 10.11 -9.66 5.23
CA GLN A 100 10.73 -10.92 4.82
C GLN A 100 10.54 -11.94 5.94
N LYS A 101 9.93 -13.08 5.64
CA LYS A 101 10.12 -14.27 6.47
C LYS A 101 11.58 -14.70 6.29
N GLN A 102 12.44 -14.39 7.26
CA GLN A 102 13.76 -15.01 7.32
C GLN A 102 13.55 -16.50 7.59
N GLY A 103 14.09 -17.37 6.73
CA GLY A 103 14.35 -18.75 7.13
C GLY A 103 15.34 -18.70 8.29
N MET A 104 15.12 -19.52 9.32
CA MET A 104 15.87 -19.50 10.57
C MET A 104 17.39 -19.50 10.31
N GLY A 105 18.02 -18.36 10.52
CA GLY A 105 19.43 -18.09 10.29
C GLY A 105 19.74 -16.73 10.90
N THR A 106 20.17 -16.73 12.16
CA THR A 106 20.46 -15.55 12.97
C THR A 106 21.43 -14.60 12.26
N SER A 107 20.93 -13.47 11.79
CA SER A 107 21.73 -12.26 11.66
C SER A 107 20.85 -11.04 11.98
N ARG A 108 21.31 -10.27 12.98
CA ARG A 108 20.65 -9.09 13.53
C ARG A 108 20.59 -7.99 12.47
N MET A 109 19.38 -7.67 12.00
CA MET A 109 19.16 -6.56 11.07
C MET A 109 19.42 -5.23 11.79
N ARG A 110 20.48 -4.50 11.41
CA ARG A 110 20.63 -3.09 11.78
C ARG A 110 19.85 -2.26 10.75
N SER A 111 18.77 -1.62 11.19
CA SER A 111 18.13 -0.58 10.39
C SER A 111 19.04 0.65 10.41
N THR A 112 19.67 0.95 9.27
CA THR A 112 20.29 2.25 9.01
C THR A 112 19.57 2.90 7.83
N SER A 113 18.29 3.22 8.03
CA SER A 113 17.60 4.17 7.17
C SER A 113 17.64 5.50 7.88
N ASN A 114 18.32 6.48 7.28
CA ASN A 114 18.43 7.82 7.84
C ASN A 114 17.09 8.55 7.69
N TRP A 115 16.22 8.38 8.69
CA TRP A 115 14.88 8.98 8.75
C TRP A 115 14.89 10.50 8.60
N HIS A 116 16.00 11.15 8.98
CA HIS A 116 16.21 12.58 8.78
C HIS A 116 16.20 12.98 7.30
N THR A 117 16.76 12.18 6.39
CA THR A 117 16.79 12.52 4.96
C THR A 117 15.41 12.40 4.31
N LEU A 118 14.59 11.43 4.74
CA LEU A 118 13.21 11.28 4.25
C LEU A 118 12.29 12.39 4.77
N MET A 119 12.46 12.83 6.02
CA MET A 119 11.68 13.93 6.60
C MET A 119 12.13 15.31 6.11
N ASN A 120 13.41 15.51 5.81
CA ASN A 120 13.93 16.81 5.37
C ASN A 120 13.61 17.13 3.90
N ASN A 121 13.46 16.11 3.04
CA ASN A 121 13.01 16.30 1.64
C ASN A 121 11.49 16.57 1.52
N TRP A 122 10.78 16.70 2.64
CA TRP A 122 9.33 16.83 2.74
C TRP A 122 8.85 18.24 3.13
N GLN A 123 9.76 19.22 3.20
CA GLN A 123 9.47 20.62 3.52
C GLN A 123 9.26 21.52 2.28
N GLY A 124 9.09 20.92 1.11
CA GLY A 124 8.69 21.64 -0.10
C GLY A 124 7.83 20.73 -0.98
N ILE A 125 6.64 21.24 -1.33
CA ILE A 125 5.53 20.62 -2.09
C ILE A 125 4.42 20.06 -1.19
#